data_AF-A0A016XJT5-F1
#
_entry.id   AF-A0A016XJT5-F1
#
_cell.length_a   1.000
_cell.length_b   1.000
_cell.length_c   1.000
_cell.angle_alpha   90.00
_cell.angle_beta   90.00
_cell.angle_gamma   90.00
#
_symmetry.space_group_name_H-M   'P 1'
#
loop_
_entity.id
_entity.type
_entity.pdbx_description
1 polymer ?
#
loop_
_entity_poly.entity_id
_entity_poly.type
_entity_poly.pdbx_seq_one_letter_code
_entity_poly.pdbx_strand_id
1 'polypeptide(L)'
;MTRLAQYIEAAESDNTRRSYASAIRHFEIEWKGLLPSTADAIARYLADHAATLAINTLRQRLAALSRWHTDQGFPDPTKSALVRQVLKGIRSVHTVPEKRARPLELAVLQQVDQWLDSAISHAQRSGDQQALLRHTRDRSLMLLGFWRGFRSDELVNLRVENTEVTPGQGMACYLGRSKGDRQLQGRFFKCPALSRLCPVTAFNAWASLAGLTEGPVFRKIDRWGHVAEESLHANSLIPLLRSLFAQAGVESPEEYSSHSMRRGFAGWARASGWDIKELMEYVGWKDVKSAMRYLDTSDSSLQARFEQGLPALAPAVQQPPPALLLRTEPAGVPRPPAEGTTPVAVLRVTMVLARFSKQSRGLARGHRLIEQTCFERFSMQRLNAEGTLYELSIPYLSRDSLDEVIATLLDDMYRVAEDNQCLLETSFHEPATDSHWD
;
A
#
# COMPACT_ATOMS: atom_id res chain seq x y z
N MET A 1 -33.65 -0.07 -18.83
CA MET A 1 -33.13 -0.50 -17.52
C MET A 1 -34.14 -0.12 -16.44
N THR A 2 -34.38 -0.97 -15.45
CA THR A 2 -35.21 -0.61 -14.27
C THR A 2 -34.38 0.27 -13.32
N ARG A 3 -35.03 1.14 -12.53
CA ARG A 3 -34.33 1.95 -11.51
C ARG A 3 -33.53 1.07 -10.53
N LEU A 4 -34.02 -0.12 -10.22
CA LEU A 4 -33.32 -1.09 -9.39
C LEU A 4 -32.00 -1.56 -10.03
N ALA A 5 -32.01 -1.91 -11.32
CA ALA A 5 -30.80 -2.32 -12.04
C ALA A 5 -29.73 -1.22 -12.03
N GLN A 6 -30.12 0.04 -12.19
CA GLN A 6 -29.21 1.18 -12.13
C GLN A 6 -28.49 1.29 -10.77
N TYR A 7 -29.21 1.11 -9.66
CA TYR A 7 -28.59 1.17 -8.32
C TYR A 7 -27.69 -0.04 -8.04
N ILE A 8 -28.08 -1.23 -8.51
CA ILE A 8 -27.25 -2.43 -8.40
C ILE A 8 -25.95 -2.25 -9.20
N GLU A 9 -26.03 -1.71 -10.41
CA GLU A 9 -24.85 -1.41 -11.23
C GLU A 9 -23.95 -0.36 -10.57
N ALA A 10 -24.53 0.70 -9.99
CA ALA A 10 -23.77 1.78 -9.36
C ALA A 10 -23.06 1.37 -8.05
N ALA A 11 -23.51 0.30 -7.39
CA ALA A 11 -22.92 -0.19 -6.14
C ALA A 11 -21.47 -0.67 -6.32
N GLU A 12 -21.11 -1.16 -7.50
CA GLU A 12 -19.77 -1.65 -7.82
C GLU A 12 -19.04 -0.72 -8.79
N SER A 13 -17.70 -0.67 -8.70
CA SER A 13 -16.92 0.04 -9.71
C SER A 13 -16.79 -0.81 -10.97
N ASP A 14 -16.82 -0.18 -12.14
CA ASP A 14 -16.67 -0.87 -13.44
C ASP A 14 -15.38 -1.70 -13.51
N ASN A 15 -14.30 -1.24 -12.87
CA ASN A 15 -13.06 -1.99 -12.79
C ASN A 15 -13.22 -3.29 -12.00
N THR A 16 -13.97 -3.27 -10.88
CA THR A 16 -14.25 -4.49 -10.10
C THR A 16 -15.10 -5.45 -10.92
N ARG A 17 -16.17 -4.94 -11.57
CA ARG A 17 -17.04 -5.74 -12.44
C ARG A 17 -16.25 -6.43 -13.55
N ARG A 18 -15.42 -5.68 -14.29
CA ARG A 18 -14.57 -6.22 -15.37
C ARG A 18 -13.55 -7.23 -14.85
N SER A 19 -12.89 -6.93 -13.73
CA SER A 19 -11.91 -7.82 -13.10
C SER A 19 -12.54 -9.13 -12.62
N TYR A 20 -13.76 -9.07 -12.11
CA TYR A 20 -14.48 -10.25 -11.60
C TYR A 20 -15.00 -11.10 -12.76
N ALA A 21 -15.61 -10.47 -13.78
CA ALA A 21 -16.01 -11.15 -15.01
C ALA A 21 -14.82 -11.86 -15.69
N SER A 22 -13.66 -11.20 -15.73
CA SER A 22 -12.43 -11.81 -16.27
C SER A 22 -11.95 -13.01 -15.44
N ALA A 23 -12.05 -12.93 -14.11
CA ALA A 23 -11.66 -14.03 -13.23
C ALA A 23 -12.60 -15.25 -13.35
N ILE A 24 -13.91 -15.01 -13.45
CA ILE A 24 -14.92 -16.04 -13.67
C ILE A 24 -14.68 -16.73 -15.03
N ARG A 25 -14.54 -15.95 -16.10
CA ARG A 25 -14.23 -16.46 -17.45
C ARG A 25 -12.97 -17.32 -17.47
N HIS A 26 -11.92 -16.90 -16.78
CA HIS A 26 -10.70 -17.69 -16.73
C HIS A 26 -10.88 -19.00 -15.95
N PHE A 27 -11.68 -18.99 -14.88
CA PHE A 27 -11.99 -20.22 -14.15
C PHE A 27 -12.82 -21.19 -15.01
N GLU A 28 -13.91 -20.73 -15.61
CA GLU A 28 -14.85 -21.58 -16.36
C GLU A 28 -14.35 -21.98 -17.75
N ILE A 29 -13.75 -21.05 -18.49
CA ILE A 29 -13.38 -21.27 -19.89
C ILE A 29 -11.93 -21.71 -20.03
N GLU A 30 -11.00 -20.98 -19.41
CA GLU A 30 -9.56 -21.23 -19.59
C GLU A 30 -9.10 -22.45 -18.76
N TRP A 31 -9.47 -22.50 -17.48
CA TRP A 31 -9.15 -23.62 -16.59
C TRP A 31 -10.18 -24.76 -16.64
N LYS A 32 -11.35 -24.55 -17.26
CA LYS A 32 -12.44 -25.53 -17.39
C LYS A 32 -13.04 -25.99 -16.05
N GLY A 33 -13.05 -25.10 -15.08
CA GLY A 33 -13.73 -25.30 -13.79
C GLY A 33 -15.24 -25.21 -13.93
N LEU A 34 -15.95 -25.91 -13.06
CA LEU A 34 -17.41 -25.85 -12.99
C LEU A 34 -17.86 -24.94 -11.85
N LEU A 35 -18.85 -24.10 -12.13
CA LEU A 35 -19.57 -23.30 -11.16
C LEU A 35 -21.03 -23.79 -11.07
N PRO A 36 -21.60 -23.99 -9.86
CA PRO A 36 -20.96 -23.86 -8.54
C PRO A 36 -19.83 -24.88 -8.34
N SER A 37 -18.82 -24.48 -7.58
CA SER A 37 -17.59 -25.26 -7.41
C SER A 37 -17.45 -25.87 -6.02
N THR A 38 -16.47 -26.76 -5.88
CA THR A 38 -16.08 -27.35 -4.59
C THR A 38 -14.83 -26.67 -4.03
N ALA A 39 -14.63 -26.77 -2.72
CA ALA A 39 -13.42 -26.29 -2.06
C ALA A 39 -12.14 -26.90 -2.67
N ASP A 40 -12.22 -28.17 -3.04
CA ASP A 40 -11.14 -28.94 -3.64
C ASP A 40 -10.85 -28.51 -5.09
N ALA A 41 -11.88 -28.23 -5.92
CA ALA A 41 -11.68 -27.65 -7.25
C ALA A 41 -11.02 -26.27 -7.19
N ILE A 42 -11.46 -25.40 -6.27
CA ILE A 42 -10.85 -24.08 -6.06
C ILE A 42 -9.40 -24.22 -5.57
N ALA A 43 -9.13 -25.15 -4.67
CA ALA A 43 -7.79 -25.42 -4.18
C ALA A 43 -6.84 -25.84 -5.32
N ARG A 44 -7.27 -26.75 -6.20
CA ARG A 44 -6.48 -27.13 -7.40
C ARG A 44 -6.26 -25.96 -8.34
N TYR A 45 -7.30 -25.18 -8.63
CA TYR A 45 -7.18 -24.01 -9.48
C TYR A 45 -6.12 -23.02 -8.98
N LEU A 46 -6.06 -22.77 -7.68
CA LEU A 46 -5.05 -21.91 -7.08
C LEU A 46 -3.64 -22.53 -7.17
N ALA A 47 -3.52 -23.84 -6.94
CA ALA A 47 -2.25 -24.55 -7.01
C ALA A 47 -1.69 -24.59 -8.44
N ASP A 48 -2.51 -24.88 -9.44
CA ASP A 48 -2.10 -24.95 -10.86
C ASP A 48 -1.54 -23.61 -11.37
N HIS A 49 -1.99 -22.50 -10.79
CA HIS A 49 -1.56 -21.15 -11.16
C HIS A 49 -0.56 -20.53 -10.18
N ALA A 50 -0.12 -21.28 -9.17
CA ALA A 50 0.77 -20.77 -8.12
C ALA A 50 2.13 -20.30 -8.67
N ALA A 51 2.65 -21.00 -9.69
CA ALA A 51 3.93 -20.69 -10.30
C ALA A 51 3.87 -19.55 -11.34
N THR A 52 2.68 -19.26 -11.89
CA THR A 52 2.53 -18.33 -13.03
C THR A 52 1.87 -17.02 -12.65
N LEU A 53 1.05 -17.00 -11.59
CA LEU A 53 0.32 -15.82 -11.15
C LEU A 53 0.80 -15.31 -9.79
N ALA A 54 0.87 -13.98 -9.67
CA ALA A 54 1.15 -13.34 -8.39
C ALA A 54 0.04 -13.67 -7.36
N ILE A 55 0.42 -13.79 -6.08
CA ILE A 55 -0.51 -14.13 -4.99
C ILE A 55 -1.69 -13.16 -4.89
N ASN A 56 -1.48 -11.87 -5.18
CA ASN A 56 -2.54 -10.87 -5.18
C ASN A 56 -3.54 -11.09 -6.33
N THR A 57 -3.08 -11.58 -7.47
CA THR A 57 -3.95 -12.01 -8.58
C THR A 57 -4.78 -13.23 -8.19
N LEU A 58 -4.16 -14.23 -7.55
CA LEU A 58 -4.86 -15.41 -7.04
C LEU A 58 -5.94 -15.05 -6.01
N ARG A 59 -5.64 -14.15 -5.08
CA ARG A 59 -6.62 -13.61 -4.12
C ARG A 59 -7.77 -12.86 -4.78
N GLN A 60 -7.48 -12.03 -5.80
CA GLN A 60 -8.52 -11.32 -6.54
C GLN A 60 -9.44 -12.30 -7.27
N ARG A 61 -8.87 -13.32 -7.90
CA ARG A 61 -9.65 -14.38 -8.56
C ARG A 61 -10.50 -15.15 -7.57
N LEU A 62 -9.95 -15.47 -6.40
CA LEU A 62 -10.68 -16.11 -5.31
C LEU A 62 -11.86 -15.25 -4.82
N ALA A 63 -11.66 -13.94 -4.68
CA ALA A 63 -12.74 -13.02 -4.31
C ALA A 63 -13.85 -12.96 -5.36
N ALA A 64 -13.50 -13.01 -6.65
CA ALA A 64 -14.48 -13.07 -7.74
C ALA A 64 -15.31 -14.37 -7.70
N LEU A 65 -14.66 -15.52 -7.43
CA LEU A 65 -15.35 -16.79 -7.27
C LEU A 65 -16.24 -16.80 -6.03
N SER A 66 -15.77 -16.26 -4.90
CA SER A 66 -16.56 -16.09 -3.67
C SER A 66 -17.82 -15.26 -3.92
N ARG A 67 -17.67 -14.14 -4.64
CA ARG A 67 -18.76 -13.25 -5.03
C ARG A 67 -19.76 -13.97 -5.93
N TRP A 68 -19.29 -14.70 -6.94
CA TRP A 68 -20.16 -15.48 -7.82
C TRP A 68 -21.05 -16.45 -7.02
N HIS A 69 -20.48 -17.23 -6.09
CA HIS A 69 -21.27 -18.17 -5.28
C HIS A 69 -22.31 -17.45 -4.43
N THR A 70 -21.90 -16.35 -3.78
CA THR A 70 -22.79 -15.56 -2.91
C THR A 70 -23.94 -14.95 -3.70
N ASP A 71 -23.66 -14.35 -4.86
CA ASP A 71 -24.67 -13.67 -5.69
C ASP A 71 -25.67 -14.66 -6.31
N GLN A 72 -25.24 -15.91 -6.53
CA GLN A 72 -26.10 -17.00 -7.01
C GLN A 72 -26.77 -17.79 -5.87
N GLY A 73 -26.55 -17.41 -4.60
CA GLY A 73 -27.19 -18.04 -3.44
C GLY A 73 -26.59 -19.38 -3.01
N PHE A 74 -25.40 -19.75 -3.50
CA PHE A 74 -24.69 -20.97 -3.10
C PHE A 74 -23.81 -20.75 -1.87
N PRO A 75 -23.54 -21.80 -1.07
CA PRO A 75 -22.47 -21.77 -0.07
C PRO A 75 -21.13 -21.38 -0.70
N ASP A 76 -20.29 -20.66 0.04
CA ASP A 76 -19.01 -20.17 -0.46
C ASP A 76 -17.86 -21.15 -0.18
N PRO A 77 -17.43 -21.98 -1.15
CA PRO A 77 -16.34 -22.95 -0.98
C PRO A 77 -14.95 -22.29 -0.81
N THR A 78 -14.79 -21.02 -1.19
CA THR A 78 -13.51 -20.30 -1.15
C THR A 78 -13.02 -20.05 0.27
N LYS A 79 -13.93 -20.07 1.25
CA LYS A 79 -13.65 -19.82 2.67
C LYS A 79 -13.22 -21.07 3.44
N SER A 80 -13.17 -22.23 2.79
CA SER A 80 -12.77 -23.50 3.40
C SER A 80 -11.35 -23.47 3.98
N ALA A 81 -11.09 -24.34 4.96
CA ALA A 81 -9.76 -24.47 5.57
C ALA A 81 -8.71 -24.90 4.54
N LEU A 82 -9.08 -25.80 3.62
CA LEU A 82 -8.23 -26.28 2.53
C LEU A 82 -7.73 -25.13 1.65
N VAL A 83 -8.64 -24.26 1.18
CA VAL A 83 -8.27 -23.12 0.32
C VAL A 83 -7.34 -22.14 1.05
N ARG A 84 -7.58 -21.89 2.35
CA ARG A 84 -6.69 -21.07 3.18
C ARG A 84 -5.31 -21.70 3.34
N GLN A 85 -5.24 -23.01 3.56
CA GLN A 85 -4.00 -23.75 3.69
C GLN A 85 -3.20 -23.74 2.38
N VAL A 86 -3.86 -23.91 1.23
CA VAL A 86 -3.22 -23.81 -0.09
C VAL A 86 -2.67 -22.41 -0.31
N LEU A 87 -3.41 -21.34 -0.04
CA LEU A 87 -2.87 -19.98 -0.16
C LEU A 87 -1.69 -19.71 0.80
N LYS A 88 -1.68 -20.31 2.00
CA LYS A 88 -0.53 -20.25 2.91
C LYS A 88 0.67 -20.96 2.28
N GLY A 89 0.49 -22.18 1.78
CA GLY A 89 1.53 -22.97 1.12
C GLY A 89 2.10 -22.28 -0.12
N ILE A 90 1.24 -21.72 -0.99
CA ILE A 90 1.66 -20.95 -2.16
C ILE A 90 2.55 -19.78 -1.75
N ARG A 91 2.21 -19.07 -0.67
CA ARG A 91 3.05 -17.95 -0.17
C ARG A 91 4.42 -18.44 0.30
N SER A 92 4.46 -19.56 1.02
CA SER A 92 5.72 -20.12 1.53
C SER A 92 6.63 -20.62 0.40
N VAL A 93 6.06 -21.30 -0.60
CA VAL A 93 6.82 -21.89 -1.72
C VAL A 93 7.23 -20.83 -2.75
N HIS A 94 6.33 -19.92 -3.10
CA HIS A 94 6.55 -18.89 -4.11
C HIS A 94 6.78 -17.51 -3.47
N THR A 95 7.80 -17.43 -2.61
CA THR A 95 8.22 -16.17 -2.01
C THR A 95 8.87 -15.30 -3.10
N VAL A 96 8.06 -14.46 -3.73
CA VAL A 96 8.53 -13.43 -4.68
C VAL A 96 8.34 -12.07 -4.03
N PRO A 97 9.39 -11.23 -3.95
CA PRO A 97 9.24 -9.85 -3.49
C PRO A 97 8.14 -9.14 -4.28
N GLU A 98 7.24 -8.42 -3.60
CA GLU A 98 6.22 -7.64 -4.29
C GLU A 98 6.89 -6.59 -5.18
N LYS A 99 6.71 -6.70 -6.51
CA LYS A 99 7.17 -5.68 -7.45
C LYS A 99 6.43 -4.38 -7.18
N ARG A 100 7.15 -3.39 -6.67
CA ARG A 100 6.64 -2.05 -6.42
C ARG A 100 6.97 -1.15 -7.60
N ALA A 101 6.10 -0.19 -7.89
CA ALA A 101 6.37 0.79 -8.93
C ALA A 101 7.61 1.61 -8.58
N ARG A 102 8.50 1.84 -9.56
CA ARG A 102 9.64 2.75 -9.41
C ARG A 102 9.14 4.14 -9.01
N PRO A 103 9.64 4.76 -7.92
CA PRO A 103 9.25 6.11 -7.54
C PRO A 103 9.68 7.11 -8.62
N LEU A 104 8.82 8.09 -8.93
CA LEU A 104 9.20 9.21 -9.79
C LEU A 104 10.04 10.19 -8.97
N GLU A 105 11.35 10.24 -9.18
CA GLU A 105 12.20 11.18 -8.44
C GLU A 105 11.98 12.63 -8.90
N LEU A 106 12.25 13.59 -8.01
CA LEU A 106 12.06 15.01 -8.31
C LEU A 106 12.93 15.45 -9.50
N ALA A 107 14.15 14.91 -9.62
CA ALA A 107 15.04 15.21 -10.75
C ALA A 107 14.44 14.77 -12.08
N VAL A 108 13.82 13.58 -12.14
CA VAL A 108 13.12 13.08 -13.33
C VAL A 108 11.89 13.93 -13.65
N LEU A 109 11.14 14.36 -12.62
CA LEU A 109 10.02 15.30 -12.82
C LEU A 109 10.49 16.63 -13.41
N GLN A 110 11.62 17.17 -12.93
CA GLN A 110 12.21 18.41 -13.47
C GLN A 110 12.65 18.25 -14.93
N GLN A 111 13.29 17.14 -15.27
CA GLN A 111 13.67 16.82 -16.64
C GLN A 111 12.45 16.80 -17.58
N VAL A 112 11.38 16.13 -17.17
CA VAL A 112 10.14 16.04 -17.96
C VAL A 112 9.45 17.40 -18.09
N ASP A 113 9.40 18.20 -17.01
CA ASP A 113 8.83 19.55 -17.06
C ASP A 113 9.60 20.48 -18.00
N GLN A 114 10.93 20.44 -17.97
CA GLN A 114 11.79 21.24 -18.87
C GLN A 114 11.59 20.84 -20.34
N TRP A 115 11.50 19.54 -20.62
CA TRP A 115 11.20 19.05 -21.95
C TRP A 115 9.82 19.51 -22.42
N LEU A 116 8.78 19.40 -21.56
CA LEU A 116 7.43 19.85 -21.87
C LEU A 116 7.35 21.36 -22.10
N ASP A 117 8.03 22.16 -21.29
CA ASP A 117 8.08 23.62 -21.44
C ASP A 117 8.70 24.04 -22.78
N SER A 118 9.77 23.34 -23.17
CA SER A 118 10.42 23.51 -24.48
C SER A 118 9.51 23.07 -25.63
N ALA A 119 8.81 21.94 -25.49
CA ALA A 119 7.88 21.41 -26.49
C ALA A 119 6.65 22.32 -26.68
N ILE A 120 6.09 22.86 -25.59
CA ILE A 120 5.02 23.85 -25.60
C ILE A 120 5.48 25.11 -26.34
N SER A 121 6.66 25.63 -25.99
CA SER A 121 7.22 26.82 -26.63
C SER A 121 7.47 26.61 -28.14
N HIS A 122 7.93 25.43 -28.53
CA HIS A 122 8.12 25.08 -29.94
C HIS A 122 6.78 25.01 -30.69
N ALA A 123 5.79 24.30 -30.13
CA ALA A 123 4.46 24.16 -30.72
C ALA A 123 3.75 25.52 -30.89
N GLN A 124 3.92 26.44 -29.92
CA GLN A 124 3.44 27.82 -30.03
C GLN A 124 4.07 28.56 -31.20
N ARG A 125 5.40 28.47 -31.36
CA ARG A 125 6.13 29.15 -32.44
C ARG A 125 5.84 28.58 -33.82
N SER A 126 5.64 27.26 -33.92
CA SER A 126 5.33 26.57 -35.19
C SER A 126 3.85 26.63 -35.58
N GLY A 127 2.98 27.10 -34.68
CA GLY A 127 1.53 27.08 -34.89
C GLY A 127 0.89 25.68 -34.82
N ASP A 128 1.61 24.69 -34.27
CA ASP A 128 1.10 23.33 -34.08
C ASP A 128 0.17 23.27 -32.87
N GLN A 129 -1.10 23.59 -33.12
CA GLN A 129 -2.15 23.58 -32.10
C GLN A 129 -2.34 22.21 -31.44
N GLN A 130 -2.13 21.13 -32.18
CA GLN A 130 -2.31 19.78 -31.63
C GLN A 130 -1.23 19.46 -30.61
N ALA A 131 0.04 19.69 -30.95
CA ALA A 131 1.16 19.50 -30.05
C ALA A 131 1.00 20.43 -28.83
N LEU A 132 0.60 21.67 -29.04
CA LEU A 132 0.36 22.64 -27.97
C LEU A 132 -0.66 22.15 -26.95
N LEU A 133 -1.82 21.67 -27.40
CA LEU A 133 -2.86 21.11 -26.53
C LEU A 133 -2.34 19.88 -25.76
N ARG A 134 -1.68 18.94 -26.46
CA ARG A 134 -1.18 17.70 -25.85
C ARG A 134 -0.13 17.97 -24.78
N HIS A 135 0.91 18.74 -25.10
CA HIS A 135 1.99 19.03 -24.15
C HIS A 135 1.50 19.85 -22.94
N THR A 136 0.60 20.80 -23.15
CA THR A 136 0.04 21.60 -22.04
C THR A 136 -0.82 20.74 -21.10
N ARG A 137 -1.67 19.86 -21.66
CA ARG A 137 -2.44 18.88 -20.87
C ARG A 137 -1.50 17.97 -20.07
N ASP A 138 -0.49 17.43 -20.73
CA ASP A 138 0.40 16.43 -20.15
C ASP A 138 1.26 17.04 -19.02
N ARG A 139 1.70 18.30 -19.17
CA ARG A 139 2.37 19.06 -18.10
C ARG A 139 1.47 19.25 -16.89
N SER A 140 0.23 19.70 -17.10
CA SER A 140 -0.77 19.85 -16.04
C SER A 140 -1.01 18.53 -15.30
N LEU A 141 -1.21 17.44 -16.06
CA LEU A 141 -1.45 16.11 -15.52
C LEU A 141 -0.27 15.61 -14.67
N MET A 142 0.95 15.76 -15.17
CA MET A 142 2.17 15.32 -14.50
C MET A 142 2.40 16.05 -13.18
N LEU A 143 2.32 17.38 -13.21
CA LEU A 143 2.59 18.21 -12.02
C LEU A 143 1.50 18.01 -10.96
N LEU A 144 0.23 18.00 -11.35
CA LEU A 144 -0.86 17.77 -10.40
C LEU A 144 -0.82 16.34 -9.86
N GLY A 145 -0.54 15.35 -10.72
CA GLY A 145 -0.43 13.95 -10.35
C GLY A 145 0.69 13.69 -9.34
N PHE A 146 1.86 14.30 -9.55
CA PHE A 146 2.97 14.22 -8.62
C PHE A 146 2.69 14.99 -7.33
N TRP A 147 2.49 16.31 -7.38
CA TRP A 147 2.42 17.14 -6.17
C TRP A 147 1.25 16.83 -5.27
N ARG A 148 0.16 16.28 -5.81
CA ARG A 148 -0.92 15.78 -4.97
C ARG A 148 -0.79 14.29 -4.68
N GLY A 149 0.03 13.52 -5.39
CA GLY A 149 0.11 12.07 -5.24
C GLY A 149 -1.21 11.38 -5.57
N PHE A 150 -1.95 11.92 -6.55
CA PHE A 150 -3.20 11.31 -6.99
C PHE A 150 -2.97 9.96 -7.68
N ARG A 151 -3.93 9.05 -7.51
CA ARG A 151 -4.02 7.83 -8.32
C ARG A 151 -4.56 8.15 -9.70
N SER A 152 -4.43 7.20 -10.64
CA SER A 152 -5.00 7.34 -11.98
C SER A 152 -6.48 7.67 -11.98
N ASP A 153 -7.26 6.95 -11.16
CA ASP A 153 -8.70 7.15 -11.04
C ASP A 153 -9.02 8.51 -10.42
N GLU A 154 -8.24 8.95 -9.43
CA GLU A 154 -8.40 10.29 -8.83
C GLU A 154 -8.12 11.38 -9.88
N LEU A 155 -7.03 11.27 -10.66
CA LEU A 155 -6.68 12.23 -11.72
C LEU A 155 -7.73 12.32 -12.80
N VAL A 156 -8.13 11.20 -13.41
CA VAL A 156 -9.06 11.21 -14.55
C VAL A 156 -10.49 11.57 -14.13
N ASN A 157 -10.85 11.43 -12.86
CA ASN A 157 -12.16 11.83 -12.36
C ASN A 157 -12.23 13.27 -11.86
N LEU A 158 -11.13 14.04 -11.96
CA LEU A 158 -11.17 15.48 -11.67
C LEU A 158 -12.15 16.19 -12.60
N ARG A 159 -12.94 17.09 -12.03
CA ARG A 159 -13.94 17.89 -12.72
C ARG A 159 -13.68 19.37 -12.52
N VAL A 160 -13.90 20.15 -13.58
CA VAL A 160 -13.62 21.59 -13.61
C VAL A 160 -14.48 22.32 -12.60
N GLU A 161 -15.79 22.03 -12.57
CA GLU A 161 -16.75 22.64 -11.66
C GLU A 161 -16.54 22.24 -10.18
N ASN A 162 -15.76 21.19 -9.94
CA ASN A 162 -15.38 20.72 -8.61
C ASN A 162 -13.95 21.15 -8.23
N THR A 163 -13.35 22.07 -8.99
CA THR A 163 -12.00 22.56 -8.76
C THR A 163 -12.02 24.06 -8.52
N GLU A 164 -11.62 24.47 -7.33
CA GLU A 164 -11.49 25.87 -6.96
C GLU A 164 -10.03 26.28 -7.03
N VAL A 165 -9.72 27.35 -7.76
CA VAL A 165 -8.37 27.90 -7.86
C VAL A 165 -8.33 29.27 -7.21
N THR A 166 -7.41 29.47 -6.27
CA THR A 166 -7.12 30.77 -5.67
C THR A 166 -5.78 31.26 -6.19
N PRO A 167 -5.76 32.27 -7.08
CA PRO A 167 -4.52 32.76 -7.70
C PRO A 167 -3.44 33.10 -6.67
N GLY A 168 -2.21 32.64 -6.93
CA GLY A 168 -1.06 32.88 -6.05
C GLY A 168 -1.05 32.09 -4.73
N GLN A 169 -2.14 31.38 -4.37
CA GLN A 169 -2.23 30.61 -3.13
C GLN A 169 -2.25 29.10 -3.39
N GLY A 170 -3.17 28.62 -4.21
CA GLY A 170 -3.36 27.19 -4.37
C GLY A 170 -4.62 26.81 -5.15
N MET A 171 -4.92 25.53 -5.13
CA MET A 171 -6.17 24.97 -5.65
C MET A 171 -6.73 23.89 -4.71
N ALA A 172 -8.04 23.69 -4.77
CA ALA A 172 -8.73 22.63 -4.06
C ALA A 172 -9.60 21.84 -5.05
N CYS A 173 -9.40 20.52 -5.10
CA CYS A 173 -10.18 19.63 -5.95
C CYS A 173 -11.10 18.75 -5.11
N TYR A 174 -12.40 18.78 -5.37
CA TYR A 174 -13.36 17.87 -4.78
C TYR A 174 -13.46 16.58 -5.60
N LEU A 175 -13.33 15.44 -4.93
CA LEU A 175 -13.61 14.13 -5.49
C LEU A 175 -14.70 13.45 -4.67
N GLY A 176 -15.86 13.20 -5.28
CA GLY A 176 -17.00 12.52 -4.65
C GLY A 176 -16.78 11.02 -4.42
N ARG A 177 -15.79 10.42 -5.08
CA ARG A 177 -15.40 9.02 -4.86
C ARG A 177 -13.88 8.89 -4.91
N SER A 178 -13.33 8.17 -3.95
CA SER A 178 -11.91 7.79 -3.93
C SER A 178 -11.74 6.36 -3.46
N LYS A 179 -10.65 5.70 -3.87
CA LYS A 179 -10.33 4.35 -3.44
C LYS A 179 -10.04 4.34 -1.93
N GLY A 180 -11.00 3.84 -1.15
CA GLY A 180 -10.97 3.83 0.32
C GLY A 180 -12.08 4.68 0.97
N ASP A 181 -12.84 5.43 0.18
CA ASP A 181 -14.07 6.08 0.63
C ASP A 181 -15.28 5.15 0.49
N ARG A 182 -15.41 4.21 1.43
CA ARG A 182 -16.51 3.23 1.47
C ARG A 182 -17.88 3.88 1.69
N GLN A 183 -17.93 5.08 2.26
CA GLN A 183 -19.17 5.78 2.59
C GLN A 183 -19.54 6.86 1.55
N LEU A 184 -18.71 7.06 0.51
CA LEU A 184 -18.93 8.06 -0.54
C LEU A 184 -19.17 9.48 0.01
N GLN A 185 -18.47 9.83 1.10
CA GLN A 185 -18.56 11.17 1.69
C GLN A 185 -17.90 12.23 0.78
N GLY A 186 -17.02 11.80 -0.12
CA GLY A 186 -16.19 12.68 -0.91
C GLY A 186 -15.14 13.39 -0.07
N ARG A 187 -14.20 14.05 -0.75
CA ARG A 187 -13.13 14.78 -0.06
C ARG A 187 -12.57 15.89 -0.93
N PHE A 188 -12.23 17.01 -0.28
CA PHE A 188 -11.41 18.07 -0.86
C PHE A 188 -9.92 17.77 -0.71
N PHE A 189 -9.20 18.01 -1.79
CA PHE A 189 -7.77 17.82 -1.91
C PHE A 189 -7.11 19.13 -2.28
N LYS A 190 -6.38 19.70 -1.31
CA LYS A 190 -5.68 20.97 -1.48
C LYS A 190 -4.29 20.73 -2.10
N CYS A 191 -3.89 21.62 -2.99
CA CYS A 191 -2.58 21.63 -3.63
C CYS A 191 -2.08 23.09 -3.67
N PRO A 192 -0.95 23.42 -3.02
CA PRO A 192 -0.46 24.79 -2.97
C PRO A 192 0.10 25.26 -4.34
N ALA A 193 0.07 26.57 -4.56
CA ALA A 193 0.85 27.18 -5.63
C ALA A 193 2.33 27.12 -5.27
N LEU A 194 3.18 26.74 -6.23
CA LEU A 194 4.62 26.58 -6.03
C LEU A 194 5.39 27.57 -6.90
N SER A 195 6.59 27.96 -6.47
CA SER A 195 7.48 28.84 -7.24
C SER A 195 8.10 28.14 -8.46
N ARG A 196 8.20 26.81 -8.42
CA ARG A 196 8.74 25.95 -9.49
C ARG A 196 7.86 24.71 -9.61
N LEU A 197 7.80 24.12 -10.81
CA LEU A 197 6.99 22.92 -11.07
C LEU A 197 5.53 23.10 -10.63
N CYS A 198 4.97 24.30 -10.82
CA CYS A 198 3.72 24.69 -10.19
C CYS A 198 2.51 23.95 -10.78
N PRO A 199 1.81 23.11 -10.01
CA PRO A 199 0.63 22.40 -10.50
C PRO A 199 -0.53 23.35 -10.79
N VAL A 200 -0.67 24.43 -10.02
CA VAL A 200 -1.74 25.43 -10.19
C VAL A 200 -1.56 26.21 -11.51
N THR A 201 -0.33 26.66 -11.80
CA THR A 201 -0.03 27.37 -13.05
C THR A 201 -0.25 26.46 -14.25
N ALA A 202 0.20 25.21 -14.18
CA ALA A 202 0.02 24.25 -15.27
C ALA A 202 -1.45 23.87 -15.47
N PHE A 203 -2.21 23.72 -14.38
CA PHE A 203 -3.66 23.50 -14.44
C PHE A 203 -4.38 24.65 -15.16
N ASN A 204 -4.13 25.89 -14.74
CA ASN A 204 -4.74 27.06 -15.37
C ASN A 204 -4.36 27.19 -16.85
N ALA A 205 -3.07 26.97 -17.19
CA ALA A 205 -2.62 27.01 -18.58
C ALA A 205 -3.38 26.00 -19.46
N TRP A 206 -3.57 24.78 -18.96
CA TRP A 206 -4.37 23.76 -19.65
C TRP A 206 -5.85 24.14 -19.75
N ALA A 207 -6.48 24.50 -18.63
CA ALA A 207 -7.90 24.82 -18.58
C ALA A 207 -8.26 25.99 -19.50
N SER A 208 -7.43 27.05 -19.51
CA SER A 208 -7.60 28.19 -20.39
C SER A 208 -7.37 27.83 -21.87
N LEU A 209 -6.31 27.09 -22.19
CA LEU A 209 -6.00 26.71 -23.57
C LEU A 209 -7.09 25.82 -24.19
N ALA A 210 -7.61 24.86 -23.42
CA ALA A 210 -8.64 23.93 -23.88
C ALA A 210 -10.07 24.48 -23.73
N GLY A 211 -10.25 25.70 -23.22
CA GLY A 211 -11.57 26.32 -23.04
C GLY A 211 -12.47 25.53 -22.08
N LEU A 212 -11.89 24.97 -21.01
CA LEU A 212 -12.63 24.11 -20.08
C LEU A 212 -13.45 24.94 -19.10
N THR A 213 -14.78 24.82 -19.18
CA THR A 213 -15.73 25.48 -18.25
C THR A 213 -16.42 24.50 -17.29
N GLU A 214 -16.64 23.27 -17.73
CA GLU A 214 -17.29 22.19 -16.97
C GLU A 214 -16.78 20.82 -17.41
N GLY A 215 -17.13 19.76 -16.68
CA GLY A 215 -16.83 18.38 -17.06
C GLY A 215 -15.43 17.92 -16.69
N PRO A 216 -14.94 16.82 -17.27
CA PRO A 216 -13.64 16.25 -16.92
C PRO A 216 -12.48 17.19 -17.23
N VAL A 217 -11.52 17.30 -16.32
CA VAL A 217 -10.32 18.14 -16.50
C VAL A 217 -9.41 17.54 -17.57
N PHE A 218 -9.11 16.25 -17.47
CA PHE A 218 -8.18 15.57 -18.37
C PHE A 218 -8.95 14.75 -19.40
N ARG A 219 -8.94 15.23 -20.63
CA ARG A 219 -9.70 14.65 -21.74
C ARG A 219 -8.79 14.08 -22.82
N LYS A 220 -9.32 13.15 -23.61
CA LYS A 220 -8.62 12.64 -24.80
C LYS A 220 -8.50 13.77 -25.82
N ILE A 221 -7.36 13.83 -26.51
CA ILE A 221 -7.13 14.70 -27.66
C ILE A 221 -6.93 13.78 -28.85
N ASP A 222 -7.74 13.93 -29.90
CA ASP A 222 -7.65 13.08 -31.08
C ASP A 222 -6.47 13.45 -32.00
N ARG A 223 -6.38 12.81 -33.16
CA ARG A 223 -5.32 13.08 -34.15
C ARG A 223 -5.52 14.37 -34.94
N TRP A 224 -6.64 15.07 -34.77
CA TRP A 224 -6.94 16.35 -35.41
C TRP A 224 -6.89 17.53 -34.44
N GLY A 225 -6.68 17.27 -33.14
CA GLY A 225 -6.60 18.30 -32.11
C GLY A 225 -7.91 18.58 -31.40
N HIS A 226 -8.96 17.79 -31.64
CA HIS A 226 -10.21 17.93 -30.90
C HIS A 226 -10.09 17.35 -29.49
N VAL A 227 -10.52 18.15 -28.52
CA VAL A 227 -10.63 17.75 -27.12
C VAL A 227 -11.99 17.08 -26.94
N ALA A 228 -11.99 15.81 -26.51
CA ALA A 228 -13.22 15.05 -26.29
C ALA A 228 -14.08 15.65 -25.16
N GLU A 229 -15.34 15.25 -25.08
CA GLU A 229 -16.21 15.59 -23.94
C GLU A 229 -15.96 14.64 -22.74
N GLU A 230 -15.64 13.38 -23.04
CA GLU A 230 -15.39 12.36 -22.03
C GLU A 230 -13.99 12.44 -21.42
N SER A 231 -13.87 11.90 -20.21
CA SER A 231 -12.60 11.81 -19.51
C SER A 231 -11.62 10.87 -20.21
N LEU A 232 -10.32 11.13 -20.03
CA LEU A 232 -9.28 10.17 -20.36
C LEU A 232 -9.51 8.85 -19.61
N HIS A 233 -9.47 7.73 -20.31
CA HIS A 233 -9.61 6.44 -19.65
C HIS A 233 -8.37 6.15 -18.78
N ALA A 234 -8.57 5.64 -17.55
CA ALA A 234 -7.47 5.38 -16.60
C ALA A 234 -6.35 4.48 -17.18
N ASN A 235 -6.72 3.49 -18.00
CA ASN A 235 -5.76 2.61 -18.69
C ASN A 235 -4.86 3.33 -19.70
N SER A 236 -5.24 4.51 -20.19
CA SER A 236 -4.42 5.32 -21.10
C SER A 236 -3.29 6.06 -20.37
N LEU A 237 -3.34 6.15 -19.04
CA LEU A 237 -2.35 6.91 -18.28
C LEU A 237 -0.97 6.28 -18.32
N ILE A 238 -0.85 4.96 -18.16
CA ILE A 238 0.47 4.29 -18.15
C ILE A 238 1.17 4.45 -19.51
N PRO A 239 0.53 4.14 -20.67
CA PRO A 239 1.13 4.38 -21.98
C PRO A 239 1.51 5.86 -22.19
N LEU A 240 0.65 6.80 -21.75
CA LEU A 240 0.93 8.24 -21.85
C LEU A 240 2.19 8.62 -21.06
N LEU A 241 2.26 8.23 -19.78
CA LEU A 241 3.43 8.52 -18.92
C LEU A 241 4.72 7.95 -19.51
N ARG A 242 4.71 6.69 -19.97
CA ARG A 242 5.89 6.05 -20.56
C ARG A 242 6.32 6.73 -21.85
N SER A 243 5.37 7.16 -22.68
CA SER A 243 5.65 7.93 -23.89
C SER A 243 6.28 9.28 -23.57
N LEU A 244 5.77 9.99 -22.55
CA LEU A 244 6.35 11.26 -22.09
C LEU A 244 7.77 11.08 -21.56
N PHE A 245 8.01 10.06 -20.74
CA PHE A 245 9.34 9.74 -20.24
C PHE A 245 10.33 9.39 -21.35
N ALA A 246 9.92 8.60 -22.33
CA ALA A 246 10.74 8.29 -23.49
C ALA A 246 11.10 9.56 -24.30
N GLN A 247 10.12 10.43 -24.55
CA GLN A 247 10.34 11.68 -25.30
C GLN A 247 11.24 12.66 -24.53
N ALA A 248 11.15 12.69 -23.21
CA ALA A 248 12.01 13.51 -22.35
C ALA A 248 13.40 12.90 -22.12
N GLY A 249 13.70 11.73 -22.69
CA GLY A 249 15.00 11.06 -22.56
C GLY A 249 15.24 10.44 -21.17
N VAL A 250 14.18 10.04 -20.46
CA VAL A 250 14.29 9.34 -19.17
C VAL A 250 14.67 7.89 -19.40
N GLU A 251 15.61 7.38 -18.60
CA GLU A 251 16.05 5.98 -18.65
C GLU A 251 14.96 5.02 -18.16
N SER A 252 14.85 3.87 -18.82
CA SER A 252 13.89 2.79 -18.53
C SER A 252 12.44 3.26 -18.29
N PRO A 253 11.80 3.95 -19.26
CA PRO A 253 10.41 4.41 -19.14
C PRO A 253 9.42 3.30 -18.74
N GLU A 254 9.66 2.06 -19.19
CA GLU A 254 8.85 0.88 -18.93
C GLU A 254 8.73 0.49 -17.46
N GLU A 255 9.67 0.90 -16.60
CA GLU A 255 9.62 0.62 -15.15
C GLU A 255 8.61 1.50 -14.41
N TYR A 256 8.20 2.60 -15.04
CA TYR A 256 7.23 3.51 -14.46
C TYR A 256 5.79 3.04 -14.69
N SER A 257 4.94 3.35 -13.72
CA SER A 257 3.51 3.06 -13.76
C SER A 257 2.71 4.25 -13.21
N SER A 258 1.39 4.10 -13.16
CA SER A 258 0.50 5.10 -12.55
C SER A 258 0.80 5.40 -11.08
N HIS A 259 1.43 4.48 -10.35
CA HIS A 259 1.74 4.67 -8.94
C HIS A 259 3.09 5.37 -8.71
N SER A 260 3.89 5.54 -9.76
CA SER A 260 5.22 6.14 -9.67
C SER A 260 5.17 7.58 -9.17
N MET A 261 4.21 8.39 -9.63
CA MET A 261 4.00 9.76 -9.15
C MET A 261 3.69 9.82 -7.65
N ARG A 262 2.72 9.00 -7.20
CA ARG A 262 2.33 8.94 -5.78
C ARG A 262 3.47 8.46 -4.88
N ARG A 263 4.25 7.46 -5.34
CA ARG A 263 5.46 6.99 -4.64
C ARG A 263 6.56 8.05 -4.60
N GLY A 264 6.80 8.70 -5.73
CA GLY A 264 7.76 9.79 -5.84
C GLY A 264 7.47 10.92 -4.87
N PHE A 265 6.22 11.37 -4.82
CA PHE A 265 5.78 12.39 -3.87
C PHE A 265 5.94 11.95 -2.41
N ALA A 266 5.53 10.72 -2.07
CA ALA A 266 5.68 10.20 -0.71
C ALA A 266 7.15 10.18 -0.26
N GLY A 267 8.04 9.73 -1.14
CA GLY A 267 9.49 9.74 -0.89
C GLY A 267 10.03 11.17 -0.74
N TRP A 268 9.65 12.07 -1.64
CA TRP A 268 10.04 13.48 -1.59
C TRP A 268 9.56 14.18 -0.30
N ALA A 269 8.30 14.00 0.09
CA ALA A 269 7.73 14.63 1.28
C ALA A 269 8.46 14.15 2.54
N ARG A 270 8.75 12.85 2.63
CA ARG A 270 9.53 12.28 3.74
C ARG A 270 10.95 12.84 3.79
N ALA A 271 11.64 12.90 2.65
CA ALA A 271 12.96 13.51 2.54
C ALA A 271 12.94 15.00 2.89
N SER A 272 11.80 15.66 2.68
CA SER A 272 11.54 17.06 3.05
C SER A 272 11.11 17.24 4.51
N GLY A 273 11.18 16.18 5.33
CA GLY A 273 10.94 16.24 6.77
C GLY A 273 9.49 16.10 7.21
N TRP A 274 8.55 15.78 6.30
CA TRP A 274 7.15 15.61 6.67
C TRP A 274 6.99 14.45 7.65
N ASP A 275 6.12 14.64 8.64
CA ASP A 275 5.73 13.55 9.51
C ASP A 275 4.72 12.62 8.82
N ILE A 276 4.52 11.42 9.38
CA ILE A 276 3.65 10.42 8.75
C ILE A 276 2.18 10.85 8.75
N LYS A 277 1.75 11.61 9.76
CA LYS A 277 0.36 12.05 9.94
C LYS A 277 0.01 13.13 8.93
N GLU A 278 0.88 14.13 8.76
CA GLU A 278 0.78 15.16 7.74
C GLU A 278 0.75 14.54 6.35
N LEU A 279 1.64 13.58 6.09
CA LEU A 279 1.67 12.88 4.79
C LEU A 279 0.40 12.06 4.56
N MET A 280 -0.09 11.32 5.56
CA MET A 280 -1.33 10.55 5.49
C MET A 280 -2.53 11.46 5.24
N GLU A 281 -2.62 12.58 5.96
CA GLU A 281 -3.67 13.58 5.77
C GLU A 281 -3.58 14.15 4.37
N TYR A 282 -2.43 14.68 3.97
CA TYR A 282 -2.24 15.34 2.68
C TYR A 282 -2.52 14.41 1.51
N VAL A 283 -2.00 13.18 1.51
CA VAL A 283 -2.16 12.20 0.42
C VAL A 283 -3.52 11.50 0.46
N GLY A 284 -4.12 11.39 1.65
CA GLY A 284 -5.41 10.74 1.90
C GLY A 284 -5.32 9.25 2.17
N TRP A 285 -4.30 8.82 2.89
CA TRP A 285 -4.24 7.47 3.45
C TRP A 285 -5.04 7.39 4.75
N LYS A 286 -5.95 6.42 4.84
CA LYS A 286 -6.74 6.17 6.06
C LYS A 286 -6.08 5.16 7.00
N ASP A 287 -5.11 4.41 6.50
CA ASP A 287 -4.48 3.29 7.20
C ASP A 287 -2.95 3.47 7.16
N VAL A 288 -2.32 3.32 8.33
CA VAL A 288 -0.87 3.44 8.51
C VAL A 288 -0.15 2.34 7.74
N LYS A 289 -0.66 1.10 7.73
CA LYS A 289 -0.04 0.00 6.99
C LYS A 289 0.02 0.29 5.49
N SER A 290 -1.02 0.93 4.97
CA SER A 290 -1.05 1.44 3.60
C SER A 290 -0.04 2.57 3.35
N ALA A 291 0.20 3.45 4.32
CA ALA A 291 1.22 4.50 4.25
C ALA A 291 2.63 3.91 4.29
N MET A 292 2.91 2.97 5.19
CA MET A 292 4.21 2.30 5.35
C MET A 292 4.69 1.62 4.06
N ARG A 293 3.78 1.13 3.21
CA ARG A 293 4.15 0.58 1.89
C ARG A 293 4.81 1.59 0.96
N TYR A 294 4.60 2.89 1.16
CA TYR A 294 5.19 3.96 0.36
C TYR A 294 6.44 4.56 1.02
N LEU A 295 6.78 4.13 2.25
CA LEU A 295 7.84 4.68 3.08
C LEU A 295 9.05 3.74 3.15
N ASP A 296 9.43 3.16 2.01
CA ASP A 296 10.66 2.40 1.91
C ASP A 296 11.85 3.32 2.25
N THR A 297 12.75 2.83 3.10
CA THR A 297 13.95 3.58 3.47
C THR A 297 14.87 3.57 2.24
N SER A 298 15.26 4.74 1.71
CA SER A 298 16.23 4.74 0.62
C SER A 298 17.59 4.30 1.17
N ASP A 299 18.29 3.40 0.49
CA ASP A 299 19.61 2.91 0.90
C ASP A 299 20.62 4.06 1.05
N SER A 300 20.49 5.10 0.22
CA SER A 300 21.29 6.34 0.31
C SER A 300 21.11 7.08 1.64
N SER A 301 19.89 7.07 2.20
CA SER A 301 19.61 7.66 3.51
C SER A 301 20.08 6.76 4.64
N LEU A 302 20.12 5.45 4.41
CA LEU A 302 20.59 4.47 5.38
C LEU A 302 22.10 4.59 5.54
N GLN A 303 22.86 4.53 4.45
CA GLN A 303 24.31 4.73 4.49
C GLN A 303 24.67 6.06 5.16
N ALA A 304 24.06 7.18 4.75
CA ALA A 304 24.33 8.48 5.37
C ALA A 304 24.05 8.51 6.88
N ARG A 305 23.02 7.79 7.36
CA ARG A 305 22.73 7.66 8.80
C ARG A 305 23.75 6.78 9.52
N PHE A 306 24.18 5.69 8.90
CA PHE A 306 25.27 4.87 9.42
C PHE A 306 26.56 5.69 9.51
N GLU A 307 26.93 6.43 8.46
CA GLU A 307 28.10 7.31 8.43
C GLU A 307 28.02 8.45 9.44
N GLN A 308 26.84 9.03 9.69
CA GLN A 308 26.63 10.01 10.75
C GLN A 308 26.78 9.41 12.16
N GLY A 309 26.43 8.14 12.33
CA GLY A 309 26.52 7.42 13.61
C GLY A 309 27.90 6.80 13.86
N LEU A 310 28.74 6.65 12.84
CA LEU A 310 30.12 6.21 12.98
C LEU A 310 30.94 7.38 13.55
N PRO A 311 31.46 7.30 14.78
CA PRO A 311 32.42 8.29 15.25
C PRO A 311 33.61 8.27 14.29
N ALA A 312 34.13 9.46 13.94
CA ALA A 312 35.42 9.55 13.26
C ALA A 312 36.44 8.79 14.11
N LEU A 313 36.86 7.61 13.64
CA LEU A 313 37.89 6.82 14.30
C LEU A 313 39.12 7.70 14.38
N ALA A 314 39.42 8.21 15.58
CA ALA A 314 40.69 8.85 15.84
C ALA A 314 41.79 7.84 15.46
N PRO A 315 42.87 8.30 14.81
CA PRO A 315 43.94 7.39 14.41
C PRO A 315 44.39 6.58 15.61
N ALA A 316 44.42 5.26 15.44
CA ALA A 316 44.70 4.31 16.50
C ALA A 316 46.01 4.70 17.21
N VAL A 317 45.90 5.17 18.45
CA VAL A 317 47.05 5.27 19.34
C VAL A 317 47.45 3.82 19.64
N GLN A 318 48.63 3.42 19.16
CA GLN A 318 49.22 2.12 19.45
C GLN A 318 49.34 1.96 20.97
N GLN A 319 48.43 1.21 21.58
CA GLN A 319 48.63 0.69 22.92
C GLN A 319 49.35 -0.67 22.82
N PRO A 320 50.36 -0.93 23.66
CA PRO A 320 51.03 -2.21 23.67
C PRO A 320 50.05 -3.33 24.09
N PRO A 321 50.22 -4.55 23.56
CA PRO A 321 49.28 -5.64 23.78
C PRO A 321 49.19 -6.00 25.27
N PRO A 322 47.98 -6.27 25.80
CA PRO A 322 47.84 -6.74 27.17
C PRO A 322 48.46 -8.13 27.32
N ALA A 323 49.11 -8.35 28.47
CA ALA A 323 49.76 -9.62 28.80
C ALA A 323 48.73 -10.76 28.87
N LEU A 324 49.01 -11.84 28.16
CA LEU A 324 48.24 -13.08 28.16
C LEU A 324 48.24 -13.70 29.57
N LEU A 325 47.14 -13.56 30.29
CA LEU A 325 46.85 -14.36 31.47
C LEU A 325 46.29 -15.71 31.02
N LEU A 326 47.05 -16.79 31.30
CA LEU A 326 46.56 -18.16 31.16
C LEU A 326 45.32 -18.35 32.04
N ARG A 327 44.18 -18.62 31.41
CA ARG A 327 43.02 -19.22 32.07
C ARG A 327 43.22 -20.72 32.13
N THR A 328 43.65 -21.23 33.27
CA THR A 328 43.43 -22.62 33.69
C THR A 328 42.07 -22.70 34.36
N GLU A 329 41.19 -23.58 33.84
CA GLU A 329 40.11 -24.35 34.50
C GLU A 329 39.19 -24.87 33.37
N PRO A 330 38.95 -26.18 33.22
CA PRO A 330 38.14 -26.73 32.14
C PRO A 330 36.64 -26.54 32.41
N ALA A 331 35.94 -25.87 31.49
CA ALA A 331 34.49 -25.79 31.49
C ALA A 331 33.87 -27.18 31.30
N GLY A 332 33.09 -27.62 32.28
CA GLY A 332 32.32 -28.85 32.22
C GLY A 332 31.30 -28.84 31.08
N VAL A 333 31.26 -29.95 30.35
CA VAL A 333 30.29 -30.25 29.30
C VAL A 333 28.89 -30.36 29.92
N PRO A 334 27.85 -29.63 29.45
CA PRO A 334 26.49 -29.86 29.89
C PRO A 334 25.97 -31.18 29.31
N ARG A 335 25.55 -32.07 30.21
CA ARG A 335 24.82 -33.31 29.92
C ARG A 335 23.41 -32.97 29.39
N PRO A 336 22.87 -33.68 28.39
CA PRO A 336 21.50 -33.42 27.92
C PRO A 336 20.49 -33.89 28.98
N PRO A 337 19.41 -33.13 29.25
CA PRO A 337 18.33 -33.61 30.09
C PRO A 337 17.43 -34.58 29.31
N ALA A 338 16.88 -35.52 30.07
CA ALA A 338 16.06 -36.65 29.64
C ALA A 338 14.68 -36.22 29.10
N GLU A 339 14.11 -37.15 28.32
CA GLU A 339 12.81 -37.10 27.65
C GLU A 339 11.63 -36.70 28.56
N GLY A 340 10.72 -35.89 28.02
CA GLY A 340 9.30 -35.98 28.35
C GLY A 340 8.54 -34.71 28.77
N THR A 341 9.17 -33.53 28.86
CA THR A 341 8.45 -32.29 29.21
C THR A 341 8.67 -31.24 28.12
N THR A 342 7.60 -30.81 27.44
CA THR A 342 7.67 -29.68 26.50
C THR A 342 8.10 -28.43 27.28
N PRO A 343 9.23 -27.80 26.97
CA PRO A 343 9.66 -26.60 27.68
C PRO A 343 8.63 -25.48 27.46
N VAL A 344 8.42 -24.67 28.51
CA VAL A 344 7.43 -23.57 28.52
C VAL A 344 8.18 -22.26 28.71
N ALA A 345 7.98 -21.33 27.78
CA ALA A 345 8.48 -19.95 27.87
C ALA A 345 7.43 -19.09 28.58
N VAL A 346 7.89 -18.25 29.50
CA VAL A 346 7.03 -17.28 30.22
C VAL A 346 7.27 -15.91 29.62
N LEU A 347 6.24 -15.35 28.98
CA LEU A 347 6.31 -14.06 28.28
C LEU A 347 5.46 -13.02 28.99
N ARG A 348 6.02 -11.83 29.18
CA ARG A 348 5.29 -10.62 29.57
C ARG A 348 4.81 -9.91 28.32
N VAL A 349 3.50 -9.66 28.27
CA VAL A 349 2.85 -9.01 27.14
C VAL A 349 2.28 -7.68 27.58
N THR A 350 2.73 -6.61 26.95
CA THR A 350 2.08 -5.30 27.06
C THR A 350 1.08 -5.18 25.91
N MET A 351 -0.15 -4.78 26.21
CA MET A 351 -1.21 -4.60 25.20
C MET A 351 -1.97 -3.30 25.47
N VAL A 352 -1.87 -2.34 24.55
CA VAL A 352 -2.63 -1.09 24.59
C VAL A 352 -3.49 -0.99 23.34
N LEU A 353 -4.81 -0.89 23.56
CA LEU A 353 -5.78 -0.68 22.49
C LEU A 353 -6.30 0.75 22.53
N ALA A 354 -6.31 1.41 21.37
CA ALA A 354 -6.89 2.74 21.19
C ALA A 354 -7.93 2.72 20.07
N ARG A 355 -8.92 3.60 20.13
CA ARG A 355 -9.94 3.71 19.06
C ARG A 355 -9.33 4.39 17.83
N PHE A 356 -9.63 3.91 16.62
CA PHE A 356 -9.25 4.64 15.39
C PHE A 356 -9.91 6.01 15.27
N SER A 357 -11.11 6.18 15.85
CA SER A 357 -11.81 7.46 15.87
C SER A 357 -12.66 7.61 17.14
N LYS A 358 -13.03 8.85 17.48
CA LYS A 358 -13.96 9.13 18.59
C LYS A 358 -15.33 8.43 18.44
N GLN A 359 -15.70 8.06 17.21
CA GLN A 359 -16.98 7.42 16.90
C GLN A 359 -16.93 5.87 16.96
N SER A 360 -15.74 5.27 17.01
CA SER A 360 -15.56 3.82 17.06
C SER A 360 -15.99 3.26 18.42
N ARG A 361 -16.86 2.24 18.42
CA ARG A 361 -17.42 1.61 19.64
C ARG A 361 -16.83 0.23 19.97
N GLY A 362 -15.85 -0.24 19.19
CA GLY A 362 -15.33 -1.62 19.27
C GLY A 362 -14.28 -1.90 20.35
N LEU A 363 -13.82 -0.90 21.10
CA LEU A 363 -12.67 -1.03 22.02
C LEU A 363 -12.80 -2.16 23.05
N ALA A 364 -13.89 -2.18 23.82
CA ALA A 364 -14.12 -3.20 24.84
C ALA A 364 -14.32 -4.60 24.25
N ARG A 365 -14.86 -4.68 23.01
CA ARG A 365 -15.05 -5.94 22.30
C ARG A 365 -13.73 -6.48 21.75
N GLY A 366 -12.90 -5.61 21.16
CA GLY A 366 -11.57 -5.97 20.66
C GLY A 366 -10.68 -6.49 21.77
N HIS A 367 -10.65 -5.79 22.91
CA HIS A 367 -9.90 -6.20 24.10
C HIS A 367 -10.32 -7.60 24.59
N ARG A 368 -11.62 -7.82 24.82
CA ARG A 368 -12.17 -9.13 25.23
C ARG A 368 -11.87 -10.25 24.23
N LEU A 369 -11.98 -9.97 22.93
CA LEU A 369 -11.72 -10.97 21.89
C LEU A 369 -10.25 -11.36 21.84
N ILE A 370 -9.32 -10.43 22.07
CA ILE A 370 -7.89 -10.75 22.15
C ILE A 370 -7.64 -11.66 23.36
N GLU A 371 -8.16 -11.34 24.53
CA GLU A 371 -8.01 -12.22 25.70
C GLU A 371 -8.52 -13.63 25.41
N GLN A 372 -9.76 -13.75 24.90
CA GLN A 372 -10.42 -15.03 24.65
C GLN A 372 -9.78 -15.86 23.54
N THR A 373 -9.37 -15.21 22.45
CA THR A 373 -8.91 -15.94 21.26
C THR A 373 -7.40 -16.06 21.19
N CYS A 374 -6.64 -15.10 21.72
CA CYS A 374 -5.19 -15.06 21.63
C CYS A 374 -4.54 -15.59 22.91
N PHE A 375 -5.00 -15.15 24.09
CA PHE A 375 -4.27 -15.35 25.35
C PHE A 375 -4.74 -16.55 26.17
N GLU A 376 -6.05 -16.84 26.24
CA GLU A 376 -6.60 -17.93 27.07
C GLU A 376 -5.95 -19.30 26.77
N ARG A 377 -5.59 -19.54 25.50
CA ARG A 377 -4.92 -20.78 25.06
C ARG A 377 -3.50 -20.97 25.63
N PHE A 378 -2.92 -19.94 26.24
CA PHE A 378 -1.56 -19.94 26.81
C PHE A 378 -1.55 -19.66 28.32
N SER A 379 -2.59 -20.10 29.04
CA SER A 379 -2.69 -19.97 30.50
C SER A 379 -2.45 -18.54 31.00
N MET A 380 -3.12 -17.58 30.36
CA MET A 380 -2.89 -16.16 30.61
C MET A 380 -3.13 -15.75 32.07
N GLN A 381 -2.27 -14.86 32.57
CA GLN A 381 -2.49 -14.14 33.83
C GLN A 381 -2.49 -12.64 33.57
N ARG A 382 -3.51 -11.94 34.05
CA ARG A 382 -3.60 -10.48 33.95
C ARG A 382 -2.85 -9.86 35.14
N LEU A 383 -1.84 -9.05 34.86
CA LEU A 383 -0.94 -8.50 35.88
C LEU A 383 -1.39 -7.13 36.41
N ASN A 384 -2.35 -6.47 35.76
CA ASN A 384 -2.91 -5.20 36.21
C ASN A 384 -4.43 -5.07 35.99
N ALA A 385 -5.06 -4.15 36.72
CA ALA A 385 -6.51 -3.93 36.66
C ALA A 385 -6.95 -3.32 35.32
N GLU A 386 -6.06 -2.55 34.69
CA GLU A 386 -6.29 -1.89 33.40
C GLU A 386 -6.29 -2.88 32.23
N GLY A 387 -5.67 -4.05 32.37
CA GLY A 387 -5.53 -5.06 31.30
C GLY A 387 -4.65 -4.59 30.17
N THR A 388 -3.55 -3.99 30.54
CA THR A 388 -2.49 -3.65 29.60
C THR A 388 -1.25 -4.49 29.80
N LEU A 389 -1.19 -5.32 30.85
CA LEU A 389 -0.06 -6.18 31.14
C LEU A 389 -0.51 -7.60 31.46
N TYR A 390 0.09 -8.58 30.80
CA TYR A 390 -0.23 -10.00 30.90
C TYR A 390 1.03 -10.84 31.01
N GLU A 391 0.88 -12.04 31.55
CA GLU A 391 1.87 -13.10 31.48
C GLU A 391 1.27 -14.31 30.75
N LEU A 392 1.99 -14.86 29.78
CA LEU A 392 1.60 -16.03 29.00
C LEU A 392 2.63 -17.15 29.17
N SER A 393 2.14 -18.38 29.28
CA SER A 393 2.94 -19.60 29.33
C SER A 393 2.84 -20.33 27.98
N ILE A 394 3.87 -20.20 27.15
CA ILE A 394 3.88 -20.74 25.79
C ILE A 394 4.74 -22.01 25.73
N PRO A 395 4.15 -23.20 25.51
CA PRO A 395 4.92 -24.41 25.27
C PRO A 395 5.59 -24.35 23.89
N TYR A 396 6.87 -24.74 23.82
CA TYR A 396 7.64 -24.74 22.58
C TYR A 396 8.49 -26.00 22.44
N LEU A 397 8.83 -26.36 21.20
CA LEU A 397 9.67 -27.54 20.90
C LEU A 397 11.11 -27.13 20.56
N SER A 398 11.28 -25.92 20.02
CA SER A 398 12.54 -25.24 19.72
C SER A 398 12.36 -23.72 19.80
N ARG A 399 13.46 -22.95 19.84
CA ARG A 399 13.40 -21.48 19.81
C ARG A 399 12.68 -20.96 18.56
N ASP A 400 12.97 -21.54 17.40
CA ASP A 400 12.28 -21.19 16.14
C ASP A 400 10.77 -21.43 16.24
N SER A 401 10.33 -22.51 16.90
CA SER A 401 8.89 -22.77 17.11
C SER A 401 8.24 -21.76 18.06
N LEU A 402 8.97 -21.23 19.03
CA LEU A 402 8.49 -20.19 19.93
C LEU A 402 8.29 -18.88 19.14
N ASP A 403 9.26 -18.51 18.31
CA ASP A 403 9.18 -17.33 17.43
C ASP A 403 7.98 -17.41 16.47
N GLU A 404 7.73 -18.58 15.87
CA GLU A 404 6.56 -18.80 15.02
C GLU A 404 5.23 -18.67 15.76
N VAL A 405 5.16 -19.18 17.01
CA VAL A 405 3.96 -19.05 17.85
C VAL A 405 3.71 -17.59 18.22
N ILE A 406 4.75 -16.85 18.62
CA ILE A 406 4.65 -15.41 18.96
C ILE A 406 4.25 -14.60 17.72
N ALA A 407 4.86 -14.85 16.56
CA ALA A 407 4.52 -14.16 15.32
C ALA A 407 3.05 -14.41 14.91
N THR A 408 2.57 -15.65 15.06
CA THR A 408 1.17 -16.00 14.80
C THR A 408 0.23 -15.31 15.79
N LEU A 409 0.64 -15.22 17.05
CA LEU A 409 -0.11 -14.57 18.11
C LEU A 409 -0.26 -13.05 17.86
N LEU A 410 0.84 -12.39 17.49
CA LEU A 410 0.85 -10.98 17.08
C LEU A 410 -0.09 -10.74 15.89
N ASP A 411 0.02 -11.56 14.84
CA ASP A 411 -0.86 -11.46 13.65
C ASP A 411 -2.35 -11.60 14.01
N ASP A 412 -2.70 -12.57 14.88
CA ASP A 412 -4.07 -12.75 15.36
C ASP A 412 -4.55 -11.54 16.18
N MET A 413 -3.72 -10.99 17.07
CA MET A 413 -4.05 -9.82 17.87
C MET A 413 -4.30 -8.59 17.01
N TYR A 414 -3.41 -8.31 16.05
CA TYR A 414 -3.57 -7.19 15.11
C TYR A 414 -4.83 -7.34 14.27
N ARG A 415 -5.16 -8.56 13.83
CA ARG A 415 -6.40 -8.83 13.09
C ARG A 415 -7.65 -8.58 13.93
N VAL A 416 -7.68 -9.04 15.17
CA VAL A 416 -8.82 -8.80 16.08
C VAL A 416 -8.96 -7.30 16.37
N ALA A 417 -7.86 -6.58 16.57
CA ALA A 417 -7.88 -5.12 16.74
C ALA A 417 -8.45 -4.41 15.50
N GLU A 418 -7.99 -4.79 14.30
CA GLU A 418 -8.45 -4.24 13.02
C GLU A 418 -9.97 -4.47 12.81
N ASP A 419 -10.43 -5.70 13.01
CA ASP A 419 -11.85 -6.08 12.87
C ASP A 419 -12.77 -5.30 13.83
N ASN A 420 -12.22 -4.83 14.95
CA ASN A 420 -12.93 -4.05 15.96
C ASN A 420 -12.61 -2.54 15.91
N GLN A 421 -11.99 -2.07 14.82
CA GLN A 421 -11.64 -0.66 14.62
C GLN A 421 -10.78 -0.05 15.74
N CYS A 422 -9.81 -0.82 16.22
CA CYS A 422 -8.85 -0.40 17.23
C CYS A 422 -7.42 -0.40 16.68
N LEU A 423 -6.62 0.57 17.10
CA LEU A 423 -5.16 0.52 17.03
C LEU A 423 -4.67 -0.36 18.19
N LEU A 424 -3.73 -1.25 17.91
CA LEU A 424 -3.06 -2.09 18.90
C LEU A 424 -1.59 -1.70 18.94
N GLU A 425 -1.10 -1.38 20.14
CA GLU A 425 0.32 -1.34 20.47
C GLU A 425 0.57 -2.53 21.39
N THR A 426 1.46 -3.44 21.00
CA THR A 426 1.73 -4.64 21.78
C THR A 426 3.21 -4.98 21.73
N SER A 427 3.73 -5.55 22.82
CA SER A 427 5.11 -6.03 22.89
C SER A 427 5.18 -7.28 23.76
N PHE A 428 6.02 -8.23 23.38
CA PHE A 428 6.31 -9.45 24.12
C PHE A 428 7.74 -9.38 24.64
N HIS A 429 7.94 -9.75 25.89
CA HIS A 429 9.25 -9.83 26.54
C HIS A 429 9.38 -11.17 27.25
N GLU A 430 10.49 -11.87 27.03
CA GLU A 430 10.86 -13.06 27.78
C GLU A 430 11.91 -12.68 28.84
N PRO A 431 11.55 -12.58 30.14
CA PRO A 431 12.49 -12.15 31.17
C PRO A 431 13.67 -13.10 31.37
N ALA A 432 13.50 -14.40 31.04
CA ALA A 432 14.53 -15.41 31.25
C ALA A 432 15.73 -15.23 30.32
N THR A 433 15.52 -14.69 29.12
CA THR A 433 16.57 -14.56 28.08
C THR A 433 16.67 -13.15 27.50
N ASP A 434 15.93 -12.20 28.10
CA ASP A 434 15.87 -10.80 27.71
C ASP A 434 15.55 -10.59 26.22
N SER A 435 14.65 -11.42 25.70
CA SER A 435 14.27 -11.42 24.29
C SER A 435 12.97 -10.64 24.10
N HIS A 436 12.86 -9.92 22.98
CA HIS A 436 11.75 -8.99 22.70
C HIS A 436 11.14 -9.24 21.32
N TRP A 437 9.82 -9.10 21.22
CA TRP A 437 9.06 -9.19 19.97
C TRP A 437 7.97 -8.11 19.95
N ASP A 438 7.92 -7.28 18.90
CA ASP A 438 7.02 -6.12 18.76
C ASP A 438 6.12 -6.21 17.51
#